data_AF-X1IGU0-F1
#
_entry.id   AF-X1IGU0-F1
#
_cell.length_a   1.000
_cell.length_b   1.000
_cell.length_c   1.000
_cell.angle_alpha   90.00
_cell.angle_beta   90.00
_cell.angle_gamma   90.00
#
_symmetry.space_group_name_H-M   'P 1'
#
loop_
_entity.id
_entity.type
_entity.pdbx_description
1 polymer ?
#
loop_
_entity_poly.entity_id
_entity_poly.type
_entity_poly.pdbx_seq_one_letter_code
_entity_poly.pdbx_strand_id
1 'polypeptide(L)'
;MPFVATWHKVNSSHYIRPPKVQATICMEIRPRVGSWNPFLAAVPLSEEGYLLELRVGPKGRIPTSFSVMHGSGKTDEYFIRNMSNEVTPSTSAYVMLKEKPTELIVGEESLQYSINV
;
A
#
# COMPACT_ATOMS: atom_id res chain seq x y z
N MET A 1 -18.96 1.09 -1.18
CA MET A 1 -17.65 0.79 -0.57
C MET A 1 -17.17 2.00 0.23
N PRO A 2 -16.66 1.81 1.46
CA PRO A 2 -16.26 2.89 2.38
C PRO A 2 -14.96 3.60 1.97
N PHE A 3 -14.26 3.09 0.96
CA PHE A 3 -13.05 3.67 0.38
C PHE A 3 -13.12 3.67 -1.15
N VAL A 4 -12.11 4.24 -1.78
CA VAL A 4 -11.81 4.15 -3.21
C VAL A 4 -10.51 3.38 -3.34
N ALA A 5 -10.47 2.41 -4.26
CA ALA A 5 -9.26 1.72 -4.68
C ALA A 5 -9.10 1.85 -6.19
N THR A 6 -7.89 2.16 -6.67
CA THR A 6 -7.61 2.33 -8.10
C THR A 6 -6.25 1.76 -8.44
N TRP A 7 -6.16 1.00 -9.53
CA TRP A 7 -4.91 0.43 -10.01
C TRP A 7 -4.16 1.42 -10.91
N HIS A 8 -2.85 1.51 -10.70
CA HIS A 8 -1.94 2.30 -11.50
C HIS A 8 -0.77 1.44 -11.97
N LYS A 9 -0.32 1.67 -13.21
CA LYS A 9 0.98 1.18 -13.68
C LYS A 9 2.08 2.11 -13.19
N VAL A 10 3.20 1.55 -12.76
CA VAL A 10 4.35 2.32 -12.28
C VAL A 10 5.43 2.26 -13.36
N ASN A 11 5.75 3.41 -13.95
CA ASN A 11 6.82 3.50 -14.95
C ASN A 11 8.16 3.71 -14.24
N SER A 12 9.07 2.74 -14.38
CA SER A 12 10.20 2.48 -13.49
C SER A 12 11.41 3.41 -13.57
N SER A 13 11.27 4.67 -14.00
CA SER A 13 12.44 5.47 -14.38
C SER A 13 13.22 6.17 -13.25
N HIS A 14 12.77 6.13 -11.98
CA HIS A 14 13.34 7.02 -10.95
C HIS A 14 13.74 6.39 -9.60
N TYR A 15 13.86 5.05 -9.50
CA TYR A 15 14.28 4.41 -8.24
C TYR A 15 15.80 4.31 -8.10
N ILE A 16 16.39 5.23 -7.34
CA ILE A 16 17.81 5.23 -6.94
C ILE A 16 17.94 4.66 -5.52
N ARG A 17 17.58 3.40 -5.29
CA ARG A 17 18.03 2.64 -4.11
C ARG A 17 18.28 1.17 -4.49
N PRO A 18 19.47 0.60 -4.24
CA PRO A 18 19.66 -0.84 -4.28
C PRO A 18 19.04 -1.50 -3.03
N PRO A 19 18.46 -2.71 -3.12
CA PRO A 19 18.34 -3.57 -4.30
C PRO A 19 17.22 -3.15 -5.26
N LYS A 20 17.38 -3.42 -6.56
CA LYS A 20 16.50 -3.04 -7.68
C LYS A 20 15.16 -3.82 -7.70
N VAL A 21 14.42 -3.89 -6.60
CA VAL A 21 13.07 -4.45 -6.65
C VAL A 21 12.13 -3.33 -7.10
N GLN A 22 11.81 -3.32 -8.39
CA GLN A 22 10.95 -2.31 -8.98
C GLN A 22 9.49 -2.71 -8.82
N ALA A 23 8.69 -1.84 -8.22
CA ALA A 23 7.24 -1.95 -8.28
C ALA A 23 6.80 -1.82 -9.74
N THR A 24 5.97 -2.74 -10.22
CA THR A 24 5.40 -2.69 -11.57
C THR A 24 4.01 -2.08 -11.55
N ILE A 25 3.30 -2.24 -10.44
CA ILE A 25 1.94 -1.77 -10.23
C ILE A 25 1.79 -1.14 -8.85
N CYS A 26 0.75 -0.35 -8.70
CA CYS A 26 0.38 0.25 -7.44
C CYS A 26 -1.14 0.26 -7.29
N MET A 27 -1.63 0.02 -6.08
CA MET A 27 -3.00 0.34 -5.71
C MET A 27 -3.04 1.66 -4.93
N GLU A 28 -3.72 2.65 -5.48
CA GLU A 28 -4.08 3.88 -4.78
C GLU A 28 -5.34 3.65 -3.96
N ILE A 29 -5.29 3.95 -2.67
CA ILE A 29 -6.34 3.66 -1.69
C ILE A 29 -6.63 4.90 -0.86
N ARG A 30 -7.90 5.21 -0.68
CA ARG A 30 -8.34 6.39 0.05
C ARG A 30 -9.69 6.18 0.74
N PRO A 31 -9.81 6.42 2.06
CA PRO A 31 -11.10 6.38 2.74
C PRO A 31 -12.02 7.47 2.18
N ARG A 32 -13.33 7.19 2.11
CA ARG A 32 -14.32 8.21 1.70
C ARG A 32 -14.68 9.16 2.82
N VAL A 33 -14.58 8.68 4.05
CA VAL A 33 -14.90 9.38 5.30
C VAL A 33 -13.92 8.95 6.38
N GLY A 34 -13.66 9.83 7.36
CA GLY A 34 -12.70 9.58 8.43
C GLY A 34 -11.26 9.50 7.93
N SER A 35 -10.37 8.98 8.76
CA SER A 35 -8.97 8.76 8.45
C SER A 35 -8.53 7.38 8.92
N TRP A 36 -7.48 6.85 8.31
CA TRP A 36 -6.86 5.58 8.70
C TRP A 36 -5.45 5.87 9.20
N ASN A 37 -5.17 5.51 10.46
CA ASN A 37 -3.86 5.66 11.07
C ASN A 37 -3.66 4.68 12.26
N PRO A 38 -2.64 3.81 12.25
CA PRO A 38 -1.72 3.58 11.13
C PRO A 38 -2.45 2.98 9.94
N PHE A 39 -2.00 3.29 8.73
CA PHE A 39 -2.46 2.56 7.56
C PHE A 39 -1.69 1.25 7.47
N LEU A 40 -2.42 0.16 7.23
CA LEU A 40 -1.86 -1.17 7.00
C LEU A 40 -2.26 -1.71 5.62
N ALA A 41 -1.36 -2.51 5.05
CA ALA A 41 -1.63 -3.37 3.93
C ALA A 41 -1.06 -4.77 4.20
N ALA A 42 -1.78 -5.81 3.81
CA ALA A 42 -1.32 -7.17 3.93
C ALA A 42 -1.63 -8.00 2.68
N VAL A 43 -0.76 -8.96 2.41
CA VAL A 43 -0.90 -9.97 1.36
C VAL A 43 -0.69 -11.36 1.98
N PRO A 44 -1.18 -12.45 1.37
CA PRO A 44 -0.87 -13.79 1.81
C PRO A 44 0.63 -13.98 2.04
N LEU A 45 1.01 -14.74 3.07
CA LEU A 45 2.41 -14.90 3.47
C LEU A 45 3.27 -15.48 2.35
N SER A 46 2.71 -16.39 1.54
CA SER A 46 3.36 -16.94 0.34
C SER A 46 3.67 -15.90 -0.74
N GLU A 47 3.05 -14.72 -0.65
CA GLU A 47 3.14 -13.61 -1.60
C GLU A 47 3.86 -12.39 -1.00
N GLU A 48 4.56 -12.54 0.13
CA GLU A 48 5.29 -11.45 0.81
C GLU A 48 6.15 -10.60 -0.14
N GLY A 49 6.82 -11.25 -1.10
CA GLY A 49 7.67 -10.60 -2.09
C GLY A 49 6.92 -9.67 -3.07
N TYR A 50 5.59 -9.69 -3.05
CA TYR A 50 4.76 -8.80 -3.85
C TYR A 50 4.56 -7.45 -3.17
N LEU A 51 4.49 -7.37 -1.84
CA LEU A 51 4.26 -6.14 -1.10
C LEU A 51 5.56 -5.42 -0.76
N LEU A 52 5.91 -4.42 -1.58
CA LEU A 52 7.23 -3.80 -1.54
C LEU A 52 7.33 -2.67 -0.51
N GLU A 53 6.40 -1.74 -0.54
CA GLU A 53 6.43 -0.51 0.25
C GLU A 53 5.07 0.16 0.24
N LEU A 54 4.89 1.12 1.13
CA LEU A 54 3.72 1.99 1.16
C LEU A 54 4.17 3.43 0.92
N ARG A 55 3.34 4.25 0.29
CA ARG A 55 3.59 5.70 0.21
C ARG A 55 2.33 6.46 0.56
N VAL A 56 2.47 7.69 1.02
CA VAL A 56 1.34 8.63 1.18
C VAL A 56 1.58 9.84 0.31
N GLY A 57 0.54 10.29 -0.38
CA GLY A 57 0.61 11.52 -1.14
C GLY A 57 -0.75 12.03 -1.62
N PRO A 58 -0.75 13.10 -2.42
CA PRO A 58 -1.96 13.62 -3.05
C PRO A 58 -2.62 12.56 -3.92
N LYS A 59 -3.96 12.61 -4.04
CA LYS A 59 -4.74 11.75 -4.93
C LYS A 59 -4.24 11.79 -6.38
N GLY A 60 -4.16 10.63 -7.04
CA GLY A 60 -3.81 10.49 -8.45
C GLY A 60 -2.36 10.82 -8.82
N ARG A 61 -1.50 11.05 -7.83
CA ARG A 61 -0.08 11.39 -8.02
C ARG A 61 0.80 10.52 -7.12
N ILE A 62 1.25 9.41 -7.66
CA ILE A 62 2.16 8.47 -6.97
C ILE A 62 3.44 9.23 -6.57
N PRO A 63 3.76 9.33 -5.27
CA PRO A 63 4.96 10.04 -4.80
C PRO A 63 6.24 9.38 -5.32
N THR A 64 7.15 10.14 -5.95
CA THR A 64 8.43 9.61 -6.46
C THR A 64 9.52 9.61 -5.40
N SER A 65 9.42 10.49 -4.41
CA SER A 65 10.25 10.52 -3.21
C SER A 65 9.33 10.55 -2.00
N PHE A 66 9.72 9.86 -0.95
CA PHE A 66 8.96 9.78 0.28
C PHE A 66 9.92 9.44 1.43
N SER A 67 9.63 10.00 2.59
CA SER A 67 10.29 9.67 3.86
C SER A 67 9.22 9.08 4.75
N VAL A 68 8.92 7.80 4.55
CA VAL A 68 7.91 7.10 5.35
C VAL A 68 8.62 6.08 6.22
N MET A 69 8.32 6.11 7.51
CA MET A 69 8.73 5.07 8.44
C MET A 69 7.78 3.90 8.27
N HIS A 70 8.30 2.78 7.80
CA HIS A 70 7.53 1.54 7.64
C HIS A 70 7.79 0.62 8.82
N GLY A 71 6.70 0.04 9.34
CA GLY A 71 6.77 -1.22 10.05
C GLY A 71 6.46 -2.37 9.09
N SER A 72 6.94 -3.57 9.44
CA SER A 72 6.53 -4.81 8.79
C SER A 72 6.38 -5.90 9.84
N GLY A 73 5.40 -6.77 9.63
CA GLY A 73 5.11 -7.90 10.50
C GLY A 73 4.63 -9.09 9.69
N LYS A 74 4.53 -10.25 10.36
CA LYS A 74 4.03 -11.49 9.78
C LYS A 74 3.09 -12.15 10.79
N THR A 75 2.02 -12.73 10.27
CA THR A 75 1.22 -13.75 10.99
C THR A 75 1.46 -15.09 10.31
N ASP A 76 0.77 -16.14 10.74
CA ASP A 76 0.83 -17.45 10.08
C ASP A 76 0.29 -17.40 8.64
N GLU A 77 -0.59 -16.46 8.34
CA GLU A 77 -1.31 -16.37 7.06
C GLU A 77 -0.90 -15.18 6.20
N TYR A 78 -0.42 -14.08 6.79
CA TYR A 78 -0.21 -12.82 6.06
C TYR A 78 1.15 -12.17 6.35
N PHE A 79 1.70 -11.54 5.31
CA PHE A 79 2.74 -10.53 5.45
C PHE A 79 2.11 -9.14 5.47
N ILE A 80 2.52 -8.32 6.44
CA ILE A 80 1.91 -7.02 6.73
C ILE A 80 2.97 -5.93 6.62
N ARG A 81 2.61 -4.81 5.99
CA ARG A 81 3.32 -3.53 6.13
C ARG A 81 2.38 -2.49 6.69
N ASN A 82 2.93 -1.59 7.49
CA ASN A 82 2.21 -0.44 8.00
C ASN A 82 3.03 0.85 7.90
N MET A 83 2.33 1.98 7.97
CA MET A 83 2.93 3.31 8.05
C MET A 83 2.13 4.17 9.02
N SER A 84 2.82 5.04 9.75
CA SER A 84 2.22 5.97 10.72
C SER A 84 1.65 7.25 10.10
N ASN A 85 1.76 7.38 8.77
CA ASN A 85 1.18 8.49 8.05
C ASN A 85 -0.34 8.30 7.93
N GLU A 86 -1.07 9.32 8.34
CA GLU A 86 -2.53 9.34 8.23
C GLU A 86 -2.98 9.38 6.76
N VAL A 87 -3.95 8.54 6.44
CA VAL A 87 -4.61 8.50 5.14
C VAL A 87 -6.03 9.06 5.32
N THR A 88 -6.34 10.15 4.62
CA THR A 88 -7.59 10.92 4.78
C THR A 88 -8.34 10.97 3.46
N PRO A 89 -9.54 11.58 3.36
CA PRO A 89 -10.21 11.72 2.07
C PRO A 89 -9.50 12.65 1.08
N SER A 90 -8.47 13.40 1.50
CA SER A 90 -7.64 14.26 0.63
C SER A 90 -6.26 13.68 0.29
N THR A 91 -5.81 12.64 1.01
CA THR A 91 -4.55 11.93 0.77
C THR A 91 -4.80 10.48 0.40
N SER A 92 -3.89 9.86 -0.35
CA SER A 92 -4.01 8.46 -0.73
C SER A 92 -2.82 7.67 -0.18
N ALA A 93 -3.11 6.45 0.28
CA ALA A 93 -2.11 5.41 0.41
C ALA A 93 -1.84 4.80 -0.96
N TYR A 94 -0.57 4.61 -1.28
CA TYR A 94 -0.11 3.93 -2.47
C TYR A 94 0.56 2.64 -2.04
N VAL A 95 -0.12 1.52 -2.27
CA VAL A 95 0.39 0.18 -2.00
C VAL A 95 1.22 -0.24 -3.20
N MET A 96 2.54 -0.27 -3.05
CA MET A 96 3.45 -0.54 -4.15
C MET A 96 3.72 -2.03 -4.23
N LEU A 97 3.49 -2.59 -5.42
CA LEU A 97 3.45 -4.02 -5.62
C LEU A 97 4.37 -4.45 -6.76
N LYS A 98 5.06 -5.56 -6.57
CA LYS A 98 5.84 -6.21 -7.64
C LYS A 98 4.92 -6.86 -8.66
N GLU A 99 3.88 -7.54 -8.20
CA GLU A 99 2.88 -8.30 -8.97
C GLU A 99 1.51 -8.18 -8.27
N LYS A 100 0.43 -8.60 -8.93
CA LYS A 100 -0.90 -8.63 -8.31
C LYS A 100 -0.98 -9.81 -7.32
N PRO A 101 -1.25 -9.57 -6.03
CA PRO A 101 -1.52 -10.66 -5.09
C PRO A 101 -2.88 -11.30 -5.35
N THR A 102 -3.17 -12.48 -4.79
CA THR A 102 -4.53 -13.05 -4.86
C THR A 102 -5.52 -12.28 -3.99
N GLU A 103 -5.03 -11.73 -2.88
CA GLU A 103 -5.80 -10.95 -1.93
C GLU A 103 -4.97 -9.79 -1.40
N LEU A 104 -5.61 -8.64 -1.22
CA LEU A 104 -5.01 -7.49 -0.57
C LEU A 104 -5.92 -6.99 0.56
N ILE A 105 -5.42 -7.05 1.80
CA ILE A 105 -6.11 -6.51 2.98
C ILE A 105 -5.59 -5.12 3.26
N VAL A 106 -6.48 -4.15 3.46
CA VAL A 106 -6.12 -2.73 3.67
C VAL A 106 -7.02 -2.07 4.71
N GLY A 107 -6.48 -1.07 5.41
CA GLY A 107 -7.26 -0.29 6.36
C GLY A 107 -6.42 0.23 7.52
N GLU A 108 -7.02 0.21 8.70
CA GLU A 108 -6.37 0.47 9.98
C GLU A 108 -6.56 -0.73 10.94
N GLU A 109 -5.91 -0.71 12.10
CA GLU A 109 -5.89 -1.86 13.02
C GLU A 109 -7.29 -2.35 13.40
N SER A 110 -8.21 -1.42 13.67
CA SER A 110 -9.60 -1.69 14.08
C SER A 110 -10.54 -2.01 12.92
N LEU A 111 -10.15 -1.72 11.67
CA LEU A 111 -11.04 -1.78 10.51
C LEU A 111 -10.29 -2.08 9.23
N GLN A 112 -10.49 -3.31 8.75
CA GLN A 112 -9.76 -3.87 7.62
C GLN A 112 -10.74 -4.35 6.54
N TYR A 113 -10.32 -4.22 5.29
CA TYR A 113 -11.09 -4.60 4.12
C TYR A 113 -10.26 -5.49 3.21
N SER A 114 -10.82 -6.65 2.85
CA SER A 114 -10.24 -7.53 1.84
C SER A 114 -10.67 -7.09 0.43
N ILE A 115 -9.70 -7.11 -0.49
CA ILE A 115 -9.88 -6.87 -1.92
C ILE A 115 -9.36 -8.11 -2.65
N ASN A 116 -10.27 -8.84 -3.30
CA ASN A 116 -9.91 -9.90 -4.25
C ASN A 116 -9.49 -9.25 -5.58
N VAL A 117 -8.32 -9.65 -6.11
CA VAL A 117 -7.56 -8.90 -7.15
C VAL A 117 -7.61 -9.53 -8.55
#